data_AF-A0A1X6YES6-F1
#
_entry.id   AF-A0A1X6YES6-F1
#
_cell.length_a   1.000
_cell.length_b   1.000
_cell.length_c   1.000
_cell.angle_alpha   90.00
_cell.angle_beta   90.00
_cell.angle_gamma   90.00
#
_symmetry.space_group_name_H-M   'P 1'
#
loop_
_entity.id
_entity.type
_entity.pdbx_description
1 polymer ?
#
loop_
_entity_poly.entity_id
_entity_poly.type
_entity_poly.pdbx_seq_one_letter_code
_entity_poly.pdbx_strand_id
1 'polypeptide(L)'
;MRSFFVSFFLAPFAMLSSVGLADSICEYSIDEPEEPVIWIEEWFDGCTELSASTKVTISKMTLDADCLTQALGYCTGRISDDREESCQMIFIDHLRLKGKEISSSLPAEINLRGFKLRYYENAVGRASKPSFETCDNEVPELECELLDVTLRWLDWRYAQRLLKENRE
;
A
#
# COMPACT_ATOMS: atom_id res chain seq x y z
N MET A 1 -36.51 -33.14 -12.49
CA MET A 1 -35.79 -33.50 -13.72
C MET A 1 -36.52 -32.87 -14.90
N ARG A 2 -35.94 -31.83 -15.52
CA ARG A 2 -36.45 -31.21 -16.75
C ARG A 2 -35.27 -31.00 -17.67
N SER A 3 -35.13 -31.90 -18.64
CA SER A 3 -34.24 -31.73 -19.79
C SER A 3 -34.94 -30.83 -20.80
N PHE A 4 -34.26 -29.80 -21.28
CA PHE A 4 -34.63 -29.08 -22.50
C PHE A 4 -33.53 -29.31 -23.53
N PHE A 5 -33.90 -29.99 -24.61
CA PHE A 5 -33.18 -30.04 -25.87
C PHE A 5 -33.34 -28.69 -26.58
N VAL A 6 -32.25 -28.14 -27.10
CA VAL A 6 -32.29 -27.15 -28.18
C VAL A 6 -31.34 -27.64 -29.27
N SER A 7 -31.93 -27.99 -30.41
CA SER A 7 -31.26 -28.15 -31.69
C SER A 7 -31.60 -26.93 -32.55
N PHE A 8 -30.68 -26.55 -33.45
CA PHE A 8 -30.79 -25.67 -34.64
C PHE A 8 -29.55 -24.74 -34.70
N PHE A 9 -28.78 -24.56 -35.77
CA PHE A 9 -28.84 -24.92 -37.19
C PHE A 9 -27.39 -25.04 -37.70
N LEU A 10 -27.10 -26.06 -38.51
CA LEU A 10 -25.97 -26.08 -39.43
C LEU A 10 -26.46 -25.55 -40.78
N ALA A 11 -25.75 -24.58 -41.36
CA ALA A 11 -25.77 -24.32 -42.80
C ALA A 11 -24.36 -23.95 -43.27
N PRO A 12 -23.78 -24.70 -44.21
CA PRO A 12 -22.57 -24.33 -44.94
C PRO A 12 -22.97 -23.47 -46.16
N PHE A 13 -22.09 -22.62 -46.69
CA PHE A 13 -21.86 -22.51 -48.14
C PHE A 13 -20.71 -21.55 -48.48
N ALA A 14 -19.75 -22.15 -49.18
CA ALA A 14 -18.89 -21.64 -50.25
C ALA A 14 -18.12 -20.31 -50.11
N MET A 15 -16.80 -20.51 -50.19
CA MET A 15 -15.81 -19.60 -50.77
C MET A 15 -16.28 -18.95 -52.09
N LEU A 16 -15.90 -17.69 -52.31
CA LEU A 16 -15.34 -17.25 -53.60
C LEU A 16 -14.48 -15.97 -53.49
N SER A 17 -13.30 -16.08 -54.11
CA SER A 17 -12.50 -15.05 -54.82
C SER A 17 -11.79 -13.92 -54.07
N SER A 18 -10.54 -14.19 -53.68
CA SER A 18 -9.28 -13.66 -54.28
C SER A 18 -9.17 -12.20 -54.79
N VAL A 19 -8.24 -11.49 -54.14
CA VAL A 19 -7.31 -10.40 -54.57
C VAL A 19 -7.87 -9.04 -55.00
N GLY A 20 -7.58 -8.02 -54.19
CA GLY A 20 -7.66 -6.60 -54.52
C GLY A 20 -6.87 -5.77 -53.50
N LEU A 21 -5.59 -5.58 -53.79
CA LEU A 21 -4.70 -4.46 -53.44
C LEU A 21 -5.04 -3.58 -52.22
N ALA A 22 -4.12 -3.66 -51.25
CA ALA A 22 -3.35 -2.56 -50.65
C ALA A 22 -4.07 -1.40 -49.93
N ASP A 23 -3.58 -1.21 -48.70
CA ASP A 23 -3.46 0.04 -47.97
C ASP A 23 -4.74 0.66 -47.41
N SER A 24 -5.16 0.15 -46.26
CA SER A 24 -5.35 0.95 -45.03
C SER A 24 -5.88 0.03 -43.94
N ILE A 25 -4.99 -0.82 -43.41
CA ILE A 25 -5.18 -1.25 -42.03
C ILE A 25 -4.77 -0.03 -41.23
N CYS A 26 -5.75 0.73 -40.75
CA CYS A 26 -5.51 1.57 -39.57
C CYS A 26 -5.09 0.59 -38.49
N GLU A 27 -3.77 0.46 -38.32
CA GLU A 27 -3.13 -0.08 -37.16
C GLU A 27 -3.56 0.84 -36.02
N TYR A 28 -4.74 0.56 -35.47
CA TYR A 28 -5.21 1.18 -34.25
C TYR A 28 -4.38 0.52 -33.16
N SER A 29 -3.14 0.99 -33.01
CA SER A 29 -2.44 0.92 -31.75
C SER A 29 -3.37 1.60 -30.76
N ILE A 30 -4.12 0.76 -30.03
CA ILE A 30 -4.66 1.18 -28.75
C ILE A 30 -3.39 1.42 -27.96
N ASP A 31 -2.91 2.68 -27.96
CA ASP A 31 -2.02 3.13 -26.91
C ASP A 31 -2.76 2.77 -25.63
N GLU A 32 -2.32 1.69 -24.97
CA GLU A 32 -2.80 1.38 -23.63
C GLU A 32 -2.63 2.68 -22.86
N PRO A 33 -3.71 3.22 -22.26
CA PRO A 33 -3.58 4.46 -21.52
C PRO A 33 -2.45 4.23 -20.51
N GLU A 34 -1.34 4.96 -20.68
CA GLU A 34 -0.27 4.97 -19.68
C GLU A 34 -0.96 5.38 -18.39
N GLU A 35 -1.28 4.39 -17.54
CA GLU A 35 -1.92 4.66 -16.27
C GLU A 35 -1.02 5.66 -15.56
N PRO A 36 -1.57 6.78 -15.04
CA PRO A 36 -0.75 7.76 -14.36
C PRO A 36 0.00 7.03 -13.25
N VAL A 37 1.34 7.01 -13.35
CA VAL A 37 2.19 6.42 -12.33
C VAL A 37 2.07 7.31 -11.09
N ILE A 38 1.10 7.01 -10.24
CA ILE A 38 1.01 7.61 -8.92
C ILE A 38 2.20 7.06 -8.14
N TRP A 39 3.07 7.96 -7.70
CA TRP A 39 4.22 7.57 -6.90
C TRP A 39 3.73 7.00 -5.56
N ILE A 40 4.39 5.94 -5.10
CA ILE A 40 3.99 5.20 -3.89
C ILE A 40 3.84 6.10 -2.67
N GLU A 41 4.68 7.14 -2.59
CA GLU A 41 4.67 8.16 -1.55
C GLU A 41 3.36 8.97 -1.53
N GLU A 42 2.94 9.48 -2.69
CA GLU A 42 1.72 10.28 -2.83
C GLU A 42 0.47 9.44 -2.52
N TRP A 43 0.44 8.20 -3.02
CA TRP A 43 -0.67 7.29 -2.74
C TRP A 43 -0.77 6.97 -1.24
N PHE A 44 0.36 6.65 -0.61
CA PHE A 44 0.42 6.32 0.81
C PHE A 44 0.01 7.51 1.68
N ASP A 45 0.47 8.71 1.35
CA ASP A 45 0.09 9.94 2.05
C ASP A 45 -1.41 10.18 1.99
N GLY A 46 -2.01 10.06 0.79
CA GLY A 46 -3.46 10.17 0.63
C GLY A 46 -4.23 9.13 1.46
N CYS A 47 -3.78 7.88 1.47
CA CYS A 47 -4.40 6.82 2.26
C CYS A 47 -4.37 7.11 3.77
N THR A 48 -3.21 7.53 4.28
CA THR A 48 -3.04 7.79 5.72
C THR A 48 -3.73 9.07 6.19
N GLU A 49 -3.92 10.05 5.31
CA GLU A 49 -4.76 11.23 5.54
C GLU A 49 -6.24 10.83 5.65
N LEU A 50 -6.73 9.99 4.74
CA LEU A 50 -8.10 9.47 4.80
C LEU A 50 -8.35 8.68 6.09
N SER A 51 -7.40 7.84 6.50
CA SER A 51 -7.39 7.14 7.80
C SER A 51 -7.50 8.10 8.99
N ALA A 52 -6.86 9.27 8.92
CA ALA A 52 -6.94 10.27 9.99
C ALA A 52 -8.32 10.97 10.04
N SER A 53 -8.93 11.21 8.88
CA SER A 53 -10.20 11.93 8.73
C SER A 53 -11.45 11.09 8.99
N THR A 54 -11.32 9.76 8.99
CA THR A 54 -12.47 8.86 9.09
C THR A 54 -13.17 8.93 10.45
N LYS A 55 -14.50 8.99 10.41
CA LYS A 55 -15.40 8.90 11.59
C LYS A 55 -15.92 7.47 11.81
N VAL A 56 -15.49 6.51 10.98
CA VAL A 56 -15.98 5.14 11.01
C VAL A 56 -15.49 4.45 12.29
N THR A 57 -16.28 3.51 12.80
CA THR A 57 -16.00 2.68 13.99
C THR A 57 -14.80 1.72 13.85
N ILE A 58 -14.16 1.67 12.68
CA ILE A 58 -12.95 0.89 12.46
C ILE A 58 -11.80 1.61 13.17
N SER A 59 -10.99 0.85 13.90
CA SER A 59 -9.80 1.40 14.56
C SER A 59 -8.91 2.11 13.53
N LYS A 60 -8.57 3.38 13.77
CA LYS A 60 -7.72 4.15 12.85
C LYS A 60 -6.33 3.51 12.67
N MET A 61 -5.89 2.70 13.64
CA MET A 61 -4.68 1.89 13.53
C MET A 61 -4.81 0.75 12.51
N THR A 62 -5.99 0.14 12.39
CA THR A 62 -6.25 -0.87 11.37
C THR A 62 -6.16 -0.24 9.98
N LEU A 63 -6.71 0.95 9.80
CA LEU A 63 -6.61 1.67 8.53
C LEU A 63 -5.17 2.07 8.18
N ASP A 64 -4.38 2.49 9.17
CA ASP A 64 -2.94 2.76 8.95
C ASP A 64 -2.19 1.49 8.49
N ALA A 65 -2.51 0.33 9.07
CA ALA A 65 -1.95 -0.96 8.64
C ALA A 65 -2.42 -1.37 7.24
N ASP A 66 -3.69 -1.17 6.92
CA ASP A 66 -4.24 -1.47 5.59
C ASP A 66 -3.59 -0.60 4.50
N CYS A 67 -3.31 0.67 4.81
CA CYS A 67 -2.56 1.56 3.91
C CYS A 67 -1.15 1.04 3.63
N LEU A 68 -0.44 0.56 4.66
CA LEU A 68 0.89 -0.05 4.50
C LEU A 68 0.83 -1.30 3.62
N THR A 69 -0.10 -2.22 3.92
CA THR A 69 -0.24 -3.46 3.15
C THR A 69 -0.55 -3.19 1.68
N GLN A 70 -1.42 -2.22 1.39
CA GLN A 70 -1.74 -1.84 0.01
C GLN A 70 -0.57 -1.14 -0.69
N ALA A 71 0.19 -0.30 0.00
CA ALA A 71 1.40 0.32 -0.53
C ALA A 71 2.45 -0.75 -0.90
N LEU A 72 2.66 -1.74 -0.04
CA LEU A 72 3.52 -2.88 -0.37
C LEU A 72 3.00 -3.68 -1.56
N GLY A 73 1.69 -3.97 -1.58
CA GLY A 73 1.05 -4.66 -2.70
C GLY A 73 1.13 -3.88 -4.03
N TYR A 74 1.25 -2.55 -3.98
CA TYR A 74 1.53 -1.74 -5.16
C TYR A 74 2.93 -2.02 -5.71
N CYS A 75 3.95 -2.03 -4.85
CA CYS A 75 5.32 -2.32 -5.26
C CYS A 75 5.50 -3.75 -5.80
N THR A 76 4.83 -4.75 -5.19
CA THR A 76 5.02 -6.17 -5.53
C THR A 76 4.04 -6.71 -6.58
N GLY A 77 2.91 -6.04 -6.82
CA GLY A 77 1.82 -6.56 -7.65
C GLY A 77 1.49 -5.76 -8.90
N ARG A 78 2.01 -4.53 -9.04
CA ARG A 78 1.67 -3.62 -10.16
C ARG A 78 2.85 -3.10 -10.95
N ILE A 79 4.05 -3.24 -10.39
CA ILE A 79 5.28 -2.80 -11.02
C ILE A 79 6.01 -4.05 -11.56
N SER A 80 6.76 -3.90 -12.65
CA SER A 80 7.62 -4.96 -13.18
C SER A 80 8.63 -5.42 -12.12
N ASP A 81 8.92 -6.71 -12.04
CA ASP A 81 9.90 -7.30 -11.11
C ASP A 81 11.23 -6.52 -11.05
N ASP A 82 11.72 -6.03 -12.20
CA ASP A 82 12.96 -5.23 -12.32
C ASP A 82 12.95 -3.87 -11.58
N ARG A 83 11.78 -3.43 -11.10
CA ARG A 83 11.57 -2.15 -10.42
C ARG A 83 10.96 -2.32 -9.03
N GLU A 84 10.65 -3.54 -8.61
CA GLU A 84 10.07 -3.84 -7.29
C GLU A 84 10.99 -3.35 -6.16
N GLU A 85 12.27 -3.76 -6.20
CA GLU A 85 13.27 -3.37 -5.21
C GLU A 85 13.43 -1.85 -5.13
N SER A 86 13.44 -1.16 -6.28
CA SER A 86 13.49 0.31 -6.32
C SER A 86 12.26 0.96 -5.69
N CYS A 87 11.05 0.41 -5.93
CA CYS A 87 9.83 0.89 -5.29
C CYS A 87 9.87 0.70 -3.77
N GLN A 88 10.32 -0.48 -3.31
CA GLN A 88 10.43 -0.78 -1.88
C GLN A 88 11.44 0.14 -1.19
N MET A 89 12.60 0.41 -1.78
CA MET A 89 13.58 1.35 -1.23
C MET A 89 13.02 2.77 -1.10
N ILE A 90 12.34 3.28 -2.14
CA ILE A 90 11.66 4.59 -2.08
C ILE A 90 10.64 4.61 -0.94
N PHE A 91 9.86 3.54 -0.81
CA PHE A 91 8.85 3.45 0.24
C PHE A 91 9.47 3.39 1.65
N ILE A 92 10.58 2.67 1.83
CA ILE A 92 11.33 2.62 3.08
C ILE A 92 11.78 4.03 3.49
N ASP A 93 12.38 4.79 2.57
CA ASP A 93 12.87 6.14 2.84
C ASP A 93 11.73 7.09 3.17
N HIS A 94 10.59 6.96 2.49
CA HIS A 94 9.39 7.71 2.81
C HIS A 94 8.87 7.41 4.22
N LEU A 95 8.78 6.13 4.60
CA LEU A 95 8.35 5.74 5.95
C LEU A 95 9.29 6.27 7.04
N ARG A 96 10.61 6.28 6.78
CA ARG A 96 11.60 6.89 7.69
C ARG A 96 11.38 8.37 7.87
N LEU A 97 11.18 9.09 6.75
CA LEU A 97 10.91 10.52 6.76
C LEU A 97 9.65 10.81 7.59
N LYS A 98 8.54 10.12 7.31
CA LYS A 98 7.29 10.28 8.05
C LYS A 98 7.42 9.92 9.52
N GLY A 99 8.13 8.84 9.85
CA GLY A 99 8.41 8.45 11.23
C GLY A 99 9.15 9.56 11.98
N LYS A 100 10.14 10.18 11.34
CA LYS A 100 10.92 11.31 11.89
C LYS A 100 10.07 12.56 12.07
N GLU A 101 9.21 12.90 11.11
CA GLU A 101 8.27 14.02 11.22
C GLU A 101 7.34 13.84 12.42
N ILE A 102 6.78 12.63 12.58
CA ILE A 102 5.90 12.30 13.69
C ILE A 102 6.65 12.41 15.01
N SER A 103 7.80 11.75 15.16
CA SER A 103 8.56 11.74 16.42
C SER A 103 8.99 13.15 16.83
N SER A 104 9.40 13.99 15.87
CA SER A 104 9.77 15.38 16.11
C SER A 104 8.57 16.26 16.52
N SER A 105 7.35 15.87 16.17
CA SER A 105 6.11 16.57 16.55
C SER A 105 5.57 16.18 17.92
N LEU A 106 6.10 15.12 18.55
CA LEU A 106 5.64 14.67 19.86
C LEU A 106 6.12 15.63 20.96
N PRO A 107 5.25 15.98 21.94
CA PRO A 107 5.62 16.88 23.03
C PRO A 107 6.58 16.20 24.00
N ALA A 108 7.50 17.00 24.57
CA ALA A 108 8.41 16.54 25.63
C ALA A 108 7.67 16.23 26.94
N GLU A 109 6.57 16.96 27.22
CA GLU A 109 5.71 16.74 28.38
C GLU A 109 4.37 16.14 27.93
N ILE A 110 4.02 14.99 28.48
CA ILE A 110 2.79 14.25 28.17
C ILE A 110 1.84 14.27 29.36
N ASN A 111 0.60 14.71 29.14
CA ASN A 111 -0.47 14.66 30.14
C ASN A 111 -1.35 13.41 29.95
N LEU A 112 -0.72 12.24 29.86
CA LEU A 112 -1.40 10.94 29.83
C LEU A 112 -1.34 10.29 31.22
N ARG A 113 -2.32 9.45 31.56
CA ARG A 113 -2.35 8.73 32.84
C ARG A 113 -2.75 7.26 32.66
N GLY A 114 -2.36 6.44 33.64
CA GLY A 114 -2.73 5.02 33.72
C GLY A 114 -2.29 4.24 32.49
N PHE A 115 -3.21 3.45 31.92
CA PHE A 115 -2.91 2.60 30.77
C PHE A 115 -2.46 3.38 29.53
N LYS A 116 -3.05 4.56 29.25
CA LYS A 116 -2.68 5.35 28.06
C LYS A 116 -1.23 5.82 28.11
N LEU A 117 -0.76 6.24 29.29
CA LEU A 117 0.65 6.62 29.49
C LEU A 117 1.58 5.45 29.21
N ARG A 118 1.29 4.28 29.79
CA ARG A 118 2.09 3.07 29.58
C ARG A 118 2.13 2.64 28.12
N TYR A 119 1.00 2.71 27.40
CA TYR A 119 0.95 2.39 25.98
C TYR A 119 1.77 3.37 25.14
N TYR A 120 1.69 4.66 25.46
CA TYR A 120 2.49 5.69 24.80
C TYR A 120 3.99 5.45 25.00
N GLU A 121 4.44 5.29 26.25
CA GLU A 121 5.84 5.04 26.59
C GLU A 121 6.38 3.78 25.91
N ASN A 122 5.58 2.71 25.89
CA ASN A 122 5.94 1.47 25.20
C ASN A 122 6.09 1.67 23.68
N ALA A 123 5.16 2.39 23.05
CA ALA A 123 5.20 2.66 21.62
C ALA A 123 6.42 3.51 21.24
N VAL A 124 6.64 4.62 21.94
CA VAL A 124 7.83 5.47 21.76
C VAL A 124 9.11 4.67 22.00
N GLY A 125 9.13 3.86 23.07
CA GLY A 125 10.27 3.04 23.43
C GLY A 125 10.64 2.02 22.36
N ARG A 126 9.66 1.33 21.76
CA ARG A 126 9.89 0.42 20.64
C ARG A 126 10.33 1.15 19.38
N ALA A 127 9.63 2.23 19.01
CA ALA A 127 9.92 2.98 17.79
C ALA A 127 11.32 3.65 17.80
N SER A 128 11.87 3.93 18.99
CA SER A 128 13.18 4.57 19.18
C SER A 128 14.36 3.60 19.24
N LYS A 129 14.14 2.28 19.29
CA LYS A 129 15.25 1.30 19.31
C LYS A 129 16.08 1.39 18.03
N PRO A 130 17.35 0.99 17.98
CA PRO A 130 18.12 1.03 16.73
C PRO A 130 17.70 -0.03 15.70
N SER A 131 17.15 -1.17 16.13
CA SER A 131 16.53 -2.20 15.29
C SER A 131 15.43 -2.95 16.05
N PHE A 132 14.43 -3.45 15.34
CA PHE A 132 13.57 -4.52 15.80
C PHE A 132 14.39 -5.83 15.78
N GLU A 133 14.57 -6.48 16.93
CA GLU A 133 15.33 -7.73 17.11
C GLU A 133 14.69 -8.95 16.42
N THR A 134 13.84 -8.74 15.41
CA THR A 134 12.84 -9.71 14.95
C THR A 134 13.20 -10.42 13.65
N CYS A 135 14.26 -9.99 12.96
CA CYS A 135 14.70 -10.64 11.73
C CYS A 135 15.75 -11.72 12.03
N ASP A 136 15.41 -12.97 11.72
CA ASP A 136 16.38 -14.06 11.64
C ASP A 136 17.28 -13.87 10.39
N ASN A 137 18.48 -14.44 10.41
CA ASN A 137 19.47 -14.32 9.32
C ASN A 137 19.02 -14.93 7.97
N GLU A 138 17.83 -15.54 7.91
CA GLU A 138 17.28 -16.20 6.73
C GLU A 138 16.38 -15.27 5.89
N VAL A 139 15.97 -14.11 6.44
CA VAL A 139 15.12 -13.14 5.73
C VAL A 139 16.01 -12.21 4.90
N PRO A 140 15.67 -11.92 3.62
CA PRO A 140 16.37 -10.93 2.81
C PRO A 140 16.49 -9.57 3.52
N GLU A 141 17.63 -8.90 3.37
CA GLU A 141 17.95 -7.64 4.08
C GLU A 141 16.88 -6.57 3.84
N LEU A 142 16.45 -6.40 2.59
CA LEU A 142 15.43 -5.42 2.20
C LEU A 142 14.07 -5.71 2.84
N GLU A 143 13.64 -6.99 2.87
CA GLU A 143 12.38 -7.38 3.51
C GLU A 143 12.42 -7.14 5.02
N CYS A 144 13.56 -7.42 5.65
CA CYS A 144 13.77 -7.14 7.05
C CYS A 144 13.73 -5.64 7.35
N GLU A 145 14.44 -4.83 6.55
CA GLU A 145 14.47 -3.39 6.67
C GLU A 145 13.05 -2.81 6.53
N LEU A 146 12.31 -3.27 5.52
CA LEU A 146 10.94 -2.87 5.27
C LEU A 146 10.01 -3.19 6.45
N LEU A 147 10.14 -4.38 7.03
CA LEU A 147 9.40 -4.76 8.23
C LEU A 147 9.74 -3.84 9.41
N ASP A 148 11.02 -3.58 9.65
CA ASP A 148 11.51 -2.72 10.73
C ASP A 148 10.96 -1.29 10.60
N VAL A 149 11.12 -0.65 9.43
CA VAL A 149 10.60 0.73 9.25
C VAL A 149 9.08 0.80 9.30
N THR A 150 8.39 -0.23 8.81
CA THR A 150 6.92 -0.30 8.88
C THR A 150 6.43 -0.37 10.33
N LEU A 151 7.01 -1.26 11.15
CA LEU A 151 6.63 -1.41 12.56
C LEU A 151 6.93 -0.15 13.37
N ARG A 152 8.08 0.50 13.12
CA ARG A 152 8.42 1.78 13.75
C ARG A 152 7.44 2.88 13.40
N TRP A 153 7.10 3.00 12.12
CA TRP A 153 6.17 4.01 11.67
C TRP A 153 4.79 3.81 12.33
N LEU A 154 4.32 2.56 12.43
CA LEU A 154 3.09 2.22 13.16
C LEU A 154 3.16 2.61 14.64
N ASP A 155 4.26 2.32 15.32
CA ASP A 155 4.42 2.69 16.73
C ASP A 155 4.46 4.22 16.92
N TRP A 156 5.15 4.96 16.02
CA TRP A 156 5.12 6.43 16.04
C TRP A 156 3.71 6.98 15.81
N ARG A 157 2.98 6.43 14.83
CA ARG A 157 1.58 6.82 14.56
C ARG A 157 0.68 6.53 15.73
N TYR A 158 0.83 5.37 16.37
CA TYR A 158 0.05 5.02 17.55
C TYR A 158 0.29 5.99 18.70
N ALA A 159 1.55 6.32 18.99
CA ALA A 159 1.91 7.33 20.00
C ALA A 159 1.28 8.70 19.70
N GLN A 160 1.32 9.13 18.43
CA GLN A 160 0.69 10.39 18.00
C GLN A 160 -0.83 10.38 18.21
N ARG A 161 -1.50 9.27 17.92
CA ARG A 161 -2.97 9.14 18.05
C ARG A 161 -3.41 9.15 19.51
N LEU A 162 -2.68 8.47 20.41
CA LEU A 162 -2.96 8.49 21.85
C LEU A 162 -2.99 9.92 22.43
N LEU A 163 -2.15 10.81 21.91
CA LEU A 163 -2.14 12.21 22.33
C LEU A 163 -3.32 13.02 21.76
N LYS A 164 -3.76 12.72 20.53
CA LYS A 164 -4.91 13.39 19.90
C LYS A 164 -6.23 13.02 20.60
N GLU A 165 -6.43 11.74 20.88
CA GLU A 165 -7.62 11.21 21.57
C GLU A 165 -7.71 11.61 23.06
N ASN A 166 -6.68 12.26 23.62
CA ASN A 166 -6.70 12.79 24.98
C ASN A 166 -7.00 14.29 25.02
N ARG A 167 -7.05 14.96 23.86
CA ARG A 167 -7.42 16.37 23.73
C ARG A 167 -8.91 16.56 23.45
N GLU A 168 -9.57 15.51 22.98
CA GLU A 168 -11.02 15.39 22.80
C GLU A 168 -11.68 14.89 24.09
#